data_AF-A0A6L4ZJC3-F1
#
_entry.id   AF-A0A6L4ZJC3-F1
#
_cell.length_a   1.000
_cell.length_b   1.000
_cell.length_c   1.000
_cell.angle_alpha   90.00
_cell.angle_beta   90.00
_cell.angle_gamma   90.00
#
_symmetry.space_group_name_H-M   'P 1'
#
loop_
_entity.id
_entity.type
_entity.pdbx_description
1 polymer ?
#
loop_
_entity_poly.entity_id
_entity_poly.type
_entity_poly.pdbx_seq_one_letter_code
_entity_poly.pdbx_strand_id
1 'polypeptide(L)'
;MIELIKCIWKEFIETLLELYDKFTYPLGVAPIPNFEVYFRPEGIFFQEYMFSAASVYPSGLISYTYIQEVLLVASPPEIRTKNGEILFVSAELKKELEEVALANQIPLVSRVDVWSYILDPFLDTEFTSEQEEATLKLLEENNISSLECQQIRNFVGQAMLAYNFTSGLWEWAHLGLCDVLAALSGNLSGHRHKLSETDFKNFYYQAIEIANRGKLITTE
;
A
#
# COMPACT_ATOMS: atom_id res chain seq x y z
N MET A 1 -7.96 -6.50 -46.62
CA MET A 1 -7.28 -5.56 -45.70
C MET A 1 -8.18 -5.17 -44.52
N ILE A 2 -9.42 -4.71 -44.77
CA ILE A 2 -10.40 -4.35 -43.71
C ILE A 2 -10.80 -5.56 -42.83
N GLU A 3 -11.02 -6.75 -43.42
CA GLU A 3 -11.36 -7.97 -42.67
C GLU A 3 -10.24 -8.43 -41.73
N LEU A 4 -8.98 -8.25 -42.13
CA LEU A 4 -7.82 -8.62 -41.31
C LEU A 4 -7.68 -7.70 -40.08
N ILE A 5 -7.96 -6.41 -40.25
CA ILE A 5 -7.96 -5.41 -39.16
C ILE A 5 -9.07 -5.71 -38.16
N LYS A 6 -10.27 -6.10 -38.61
CA LYS A 6 -11.37 -6.49 -37.73
C LYS A 6 -11.05 -7.75 -36.91
N CYS A 7 -10.38 -8.73 -37.52
CA CYS A 7 -10.00 -9.97 -36.85
C CYS A 7 -8.95 -9.70 -35.75
N ILE A 8 -7.93 -8.89 -36.06
CA ILE A 8 -6.90 -8.47 -35.09
C ILE A 8 -7.51 -7.65 -33.94
N TRP A 9 -8.44 -6.74 -34.25
CA TRP A 9 -9.14 -5.96 -33.22
C TRP A 9 -10.04 -6.81 -32.33
N LYS A 10 -10.69 -7.84 -32.90
CA LYS A 10 -11.54 -8.75 -32.14
C LYS A 10 -10.70 -9.63 -31.20
N GLU A 11 -9.62 -10.23 -31.68
CA GLU A 11 -8.69 -11.01 -30.85
C GLU A 11 -8.03 -10.14 -29.77
N PHE A 12 -7.69 -8.88 -30.08
CA PHE A 12 -7.15 -7.93 -29.11
C PHE A 12 -8.17 -7.58 -28.01
N ILE A 13 -9.43 -7.34 -28.37
CA ILE A 13 -10.51 -7.07 -27.42
C ILE A 13 -10.83 -8.32 -26.58
N GLU A 14 -10.90 -9.50 -27.19
CA GLU A 14 -11.16 -10.76 -26.47
C GLU A 14 -10.02 -11.09 -25.50
N THR A 15 -8.76 -10.86 -25.89
CA THR A 15 -7.60 -11.00 -24.99
C THR A 15 -7.63 -9.97 -23.86
N LEU A 16 -8.02 -8.73 -24.15
CA LEU A 16 -8.19 -7.68 -23.14
C LEU A 16 -9.33 -7.99 -22.16
N LEU A 17 -10.43 -8.58 -22.63
CA LEU A 17 -11.55 -9.00 -21.78
C LEU A 17 -11.20 -10.23 -20.94
N GLU A 18 -10.45 -11.19 -21.48
CA GLU A 18 -9.94 -12.34 -20.72
C GLU A 18 -8.90 -11.93 -19.66
N LEU A 19 -8.10 -10.90 -19.96
CA LEU A 19 -7.22 -10.26 -18.97
C LEU A 19 -8.07 -9.52 -17.93
N TYR A 20 -9.06 -8.74 -18.35
CA TYR A 20 -9.96 -8.00 -17.45
C TYR A 20 -10.67 -8.95 -16.46
N ASP A 21 -11.23 -10.06 -16.92
CA ASP A 21 -11.89 -11.08 -16.07
C ASP A 21 -10.91 -11.83 -15.14
N LYS A 22 -9.62 -11.93 -15.50
CA LYS A 22 -8.58 -12.49 -14.62
C LYS A 22 -8.09 -11.50 -13.56
N PHE A 23 -8.29 -10.21 -13.79
CA PHE A 23 -7.84 -9.11 -12.94
C PHE A 23 -9.01 -8.30 -12.36
N THR A 24 -10.23 -8.86 -12.29
CA THR A 24 -11.35 -8.23 -11.57
C THR A 24 -11.08 -8.24 -10.07
N TYR A 25 -10.26 -7.29 -9.64
CA TYR A 25 -10.35 -6.71 -8.31
C TYR A 25 -11.57 -5.78 -8.32
N PRO A 26 -12.29 -5.62 -7.21
CA PRO A 26 -13.24 -4.52 -7.09
C PRO A 26 -12.54 -3.23 -7.55
N LEU A 27 -13.20 -2.47 -8.43
CA LEU A 27 -12.69 -1.20 -8.95
C LEU A 27 -12.09 -0.39 -7.79
N GLY A 28 -10.80 -0.07 -7.88
CA GLY A 28 -10.08 0.75 -6.89
C GLY A 28 -9.37 0.00 -5.75
N VAL A 29 -8.96 -1.26 -5.93
CA VAL A 29 -7.98 -1.90 -5.02
C VAL A 29 -6.92 -2.61 -5.84
N ALA A 30 -5.67 -2.23 -5.67
CA ALA A 30 -4.58 -2.89 -6.36
C ALA A 30 -4.44 -4.37 -5.92
N PRO A 31 -4.11 -5.28 -6.85
CA PRO A 31 -3.69 -6.64 -6.55
C PRO A 31 -2.52 -6.66 -5.54
N ILE A 32 -2.84 -6.79 -4.26
CA ILE A 32 -1.87 -7.23 -3.26
C ILE A 32 -1.56 -8.69 -3.61
N PRO A 33 -0.29 -9.09 -3.78
CA PRO A 33 0.06 -10.49 -4.03
C PRO A 33 -0.58 -11.36 -2.95
N ASN A 34 -1.22 -12.47 -3.35
CA ASN A 34 -1.88 -13.37 -2.40
C ASN A 34 -0.88 -13.85 -1.35
N PHE A 35 -1.04 -13.37 -0.13
CA PHE A 35 -0.39 -13.91 1.06
C PHE A 35 -1.47 -14.31 2.05
N GLU A 36 -1.19 -15.31 2.85
CA GLU A 36 -2.15 -15.85 3.80
C GLU A 36 -1.82 -15.38 5.21
N VAL A 37 -2.86 -15.08 5.98
CA VAL A 37 -2.75 -14.68 7.39
C VAL A 37 -3.58 -15.62 8.23
N TYR A 38 -2.95 -16.19 9.25
CA TYR A 38 -3.55 -17.13 10.17
C TYR A 38 -3.48 -16.60 11.59
N PHE A 39 -4.64 -16.42 12.22
CA PHE A 39 -4.73 -16.03 13.61
C PHE A 39 -4.58 -17.25 14.52
N ARG A 40 -3.53 -17.26 15.35
CA ARG A 40 -3.21 -18.34 16.29
C ARG A 40 -3.32 -17.85 17.73
N PRO A 41 -3.38 -18.74 18.74
CA PRO A 41 -3.41 -18.34 20.14
C PRO A 41 -2.19 -17.49 20.58
N GLU A 42 -1.01 -17.78 20.02
CA GLU A 42 0.25 -17.12 20.38
C GLU A 42 0.55 -15.84 19.58
N GLY A 43 -0.15 -15.61 18.47
CA GLY A 43 0.13 -14.50 17.56
C GLY A 43 -0.49 -14.65 16.18
N ILE A 44 -0.01 -13.83 15.25
CA ILE A 44 -0.48 -13.78 13.85
C ILE A 44 0.61 -14.36 12.96
N PHE A 45 0.29 -15.42 12.23
CA PHE A 45 1.22 -16.08 11.33
C PHE A 45 0.96 -15.63 9.88
N PHE A 46 2.00 -15.12 9.23
CA PHE A 46 1.99 -14.73 7.83
C PHE A 46 2.66 -15.83 7.00
N GLN A 47 2.08 -16.11 5.85
CA GLN A 47 2.61 -17.06 4.87
C GLN A 47 2.64 -16.41 3.49
N GLU A 48 3.73 -16.62 2.77
CA GLU A 48 4.01 -16.01 1.47
C GLU A 48 3.93 -14.47 1.48
N TYR A 49 4.36 -13.85 2.58
CA TYR A 49 4.32 -12.40 2.75
C TYR A 49 5.07 -11.68 1.62
N MET A 50 4.51 -10.58 1.11
CA MET A 50 4.93 -10.01 -0.17
C MET A 50 6.23 -9.19 -0.14
N PHE A 51 6.68 -8.74 1.04
CA PHE A 51 7.81 -7.82 1.14
C PHE A 51 9.03 -8.48 1.77
N SER A 52 10.10 -8.65 0.98
CA SER A 52 11.34 -9.33 1.38
C SER A 52 12.08 -8.69 2.55
N ALA A 53 11.80 -7.42 2.83
CA ALA A 53 12.39 -6.68 3.94
C ALA A 53 11.67 -6.86 5.28
N ALA A 54 10.44 -7.37 5.27
CA ALA A 54 9.64 -7.55 6.48
C ALA A 54 10.18 -8.70 7.34
N SER A 55 10.04 -8.57 8.65
CA SER A 55 10.48 -9.59 9.64
C SER A 55 9.78 -10.94 9.49
N VAL A 56 8.59 -10.94 8.88
CA VAL A 56 7.77 -12.13 8.65
C VAL A 56 7.96 -12.74 7.25
N TYR A 57 8.93 -12.26 6.47
CA TYR A 57 9.16 -12.76 5.11
C TYR A 57 9.98 -14.06 5.06
N PRO A 58 9.64 -15.01 4.16
CA PRO A 58 8.37 -15.11 3.44
C PRO A 58 7.27 -15.68 4.34
N SER A 59 7.62 -16.22 5.51
CA SER A 59 6.66 -16.68 6.49
C SER A 59 7.19 -16.47 7.90
N GLY A 60 6.32 -16.03 8.81
CA GLY A 60 6.74 -15.68 10.16
C GLY A 60 5.55 -15.44 11.09
N LEU A 61 5.79 -15.64 12.38
CA LEU A 61 4.82 -15.41 13.44
C LEU A 61 5.19 -14.12 14.18
N ILE A 62 4.25 -13.19 14.30
CA ILE A 62 4.35 -12.08 15.25
C ILE A 62 3.51 -12.36 16.49
N SER A 63 4.12 -12.30 17.67
CA SER A 63 3.38 -12.46 18.92
C SER A 63 2.48 -11.26 19.18
N TYR A 64 1.27 -11.48 19.71
CA TYR A 64 0.39 -10.40 20.16
C TYR A 64 1.08 -9.47 21.17
N THR A 65 1.97 -10.00 22.00
CA THR A 65 2.74 -9.21 22.97
C THR A 65 3.72 -8.21 22.33
N TYR A 66 4.02 -8.38 21.04
CA TYR A 66 4.89 -7.50 20.27
C TYR A 66 4.13 -6.49 19.42
N ILE A 67 2.80 -6.63 19.31
CA ILE A 67 1.94 -5.68 18.63
C ILE A 67 1.69 -4.50 19.56
N GLN A 68 1.88 -3.29 19.04
CA GLN A 68 1.64 -2.04 19.74
C GLN A 68 0.20 -1.55 19.52
N GLU A 69 -0.29 -1.65 18.29
CA GLU A 69 -1.60 -1.15 17.87
C GLU A 69 -2.00 -1.73 16.51
N VAL A 70 -3.29 -1.61 16.19
CA VAL A 70 -3.89 -2.02 14.91
C VAL A 70 -4.68 -0.86 14.31
N LEU A 71 -4.52 -0.65 13.00
CA LEU A 71 -5.25 0.36 12.24
C LEU A 71 -6.18 -0.33 11.24
N LEU A 72 -7.45 -0.51 11.63
CA LEU A 72 -8.46 -1.17 10.78
C LEU A 72 -8.94 -0.29 9.62
N VAL A 73 -8.74 1.02 9.71
CA VAL A 73 -9.15 2.00 8.69
C VAL A 73 -8.10 2.20 7.60
N ALA A 74 -6.86 1.74 7.82
CA ALA A 74 -5.84 1.74 6.79
C ALA A 74 -6.25 0.80 5.64
N SER A 75 -5.79 1.13 4.44
CA SER A 75 -6.04 0.34 3.23
C SER A 75 -4.70 -0.13 2.65
N PRO A 76 -4.33 -1.42 2.82
CA PRO A 76 -5.00 -2.45 3.63
C PRO A 76 -4.82 -2.23 5.16
N PRO A 77 -5.57 -2.95 6.02
CA PRO A 77 -5.38 -2.89 7.48
C PRO A 77 -3.93 -3.11 7.91
N GLU A 78 -3.48 -2.34 8.91
CA GLU A 78 -2.10 -2.36 9.41
C GLU A 78 -2.02 -2.91 10.83
N ILE A 79 -0.96 -3.67 11.09
CA ILE A 79 -0.44 -4.00 12.42
C ILE A 79 0.84 -3.21 12.62
N ARG A 80 0.92 -2.45 13.71
CA ARG A 80 2.17 -1.77 14.09
C ARG A 80 2.79 -2.45 15.30
N THR A 81 4.06 -2.76 15.19
CA THR A 81 4.82 -3.46 16.22
C THR A 81 5.46 -2.48 17.21
N LYS A 82 5.94 -2.99 18.35
CA LYS A 82 6.64 -2.17 19.35
C LYS A 82 7.97 -1.57 18.86
N ASN A 83 8.59 -2.14 17.82
CA ASN A 83 9.77 -1.55 17.18
C ASN A 83 9.42 -0.66 15.96
N GLY A 84 8.14 -0.38 15.74
CA GLY A 84 7.67 0.50 14.67
C GLY A 84 7.56 -0.15 13.30
N GLU A 85 7.76 -1.46 13.16
CA GLU A 85 7.47 -2.15 11.89
C GLU A 85 5.96 -2.13 11.61
N ILE A 86 5.60 -2.02 10.33
CA ILE A 86 4.22 -2.05 9.85
C ILE A 86 4.05 -3.29 8.98
N LEU A 87 3.09 -4.13 9.37
CA LEU A 87 2.68 -5.32 8.62
C LEU A 87 1.24 -5.14 8.12
N PHE A 88 0.97 -5.63 6.92
CA PHE A 88 -0.32 -5.52 6.27
C PHE A 88 -1.12 -6.81 6.45
N VAL A 89 -2.42 -6.67 6.63
CA VAL A 89 -3.37 -7.78 6.66
C VAL A 89 -4.39 -7.55 5.55
N SER A 90 -4.79 -8.61 4.83
CA SER A 90 -5.83 -8.50 3.80
C SER A 90 -7.09 -7.84 4.38
N ALA A 91 -7.70 -6.95 3.59
CA ALA A 91 -8.96 -6.29 3.96
C ALA A 91 -10.10 -7.29 4.22
N GLU A 92 -10.04 -8.48 3.60
CA GLU A 92 -10.98 -9.58 3.82
C GLU A 92 -10.96 -10.10 5.27
N LEU A 93 -9.81 -9.98 5.94
CA LEU A 93 -9.58 -10.45 7.31
C LEU A 93 -9.71 -9.33 8.35
N LYS A 94 -10.26 -8.17 7.95
CA LYS A 94 -10.40 -7.00 8.82
C LYS A 94 -11.21 -7.31 10.08
N LYS A 95 -12.28 -8.10 9.95
CA LYS A 95 -13.15 -8.45 11.08
C LYS A 95 -12.44 -9.38 12.06
N GLU A 96 -11.76 -10.39 11.54
CA GLU A 96 -10.97 -11.33 12.33
C GLU A 96 -9.82 -10.62 13.05
N LEU A 97 -9.17 -9.67 12.37
CA LEU A 97 -8.14 -8.81 12.95
C LEU A 97 -8.67 -7.97 14.12
N GLU A 98 -9.87 -7.39 13.96
CA GLU A 98 -10.55 -6.65 15.04
C GLU A 98 -10.84 -7.56 16.24
N GLU A 99 -11.42 -8.74 16.01
CA GLU A 99 -11.76 -9.70 17.06
C GLU A 99 -10.53 -10.13 17.88
N VAL A 100 -9.42 -10.47 17.21
CA VAL A 100 -8.19 -10.87 17.92
C VAL A 100 -7.50 -9.70 18.62
N ALA A 101 -7.57 -8.50 18.07
CA ALA A 101 -7.01 -7.31 18.69
C ALA A 101 -7.74 -7.01 20.01
N LEU A 102 -9.08 -7.03 19.99
CA LEU A 102 -9.90 -6.86 21.18
C LEU A 102 -9.65 -7.96 22.22
N ALA A 103 -9.60 -9.23 21.79
CA ALA A 103 -9.35 -10.36 22.69
C ALA A 103 -7.99 -10.27 23.40
N ASN A 104 -6.97 -9.69 22.74
CA ASN A 104 -5.62 -9.52 23.27
C ASN A 104 -5.35 -8.12 23.84
N GLN A 105 -6.37 -7.27 23.97
CA GLN A 105 -6.25 -5.90 24.48
C GLN A 105 -5.24 -5.03 23.69
N ILE A 106 -5.15 -5.28 22.39
CA ILE A 106 -4.36 -4.47 21.46
C ILE A 106 -5.19 -3.23 21.08
N PRO A 107 -4.66 -2.01 21.26
CA PRO A 107 -5.36 -0.79 20.88
C PRO A 107 -5.73 -0.76 19.39
N LEU A 108 -7.00 -0.47 19.10
CA LEU A 108 -7.47 -0.10 17.78
C LEU A 108 -7.37 1.42 17.65
N VAL A 109 -6.60 1.90 16.68
CA VAL A 109 -6.35 3.34 16.51
C VAL A 109 -6.55 3.76 15.06
N SER A 110 -6.64 5.08 14.85
CA SER A 110 -6.58 5.70 13.52
C SER A 110 -5.43 6.69 13.51
N ARG A 111 -4.70 6.75 12.39
CA ARG A 111 -3.61 7.71 12.17
C ARG A 111 -3.81 8.42 10.85
N VAL A 112 -3.20 9.59 10.75
CA VAL A 112 -3.02 10.26 9.46
C VAL A 112 -2.16 9.36 8.58
N ASP A 113 -2.73 8.91 7.46
CA ASP A 113 -1.98 8.20 6.42
C ASP A 113 -1.17 9.21 5.60
N VAL A 114 0.02 9.55 6.08
CA VAL A 114 0.90 10.51 5.41
C VAL A 114 1.31 10.05 4.01
N TRP A 115 1.32 8.74 3.73
CA TRP A 115 1.66 8.24 2.40
C TRP A 115 0.56 8.56 1.39
N SER A 116 -0.71 8.49 1.78
CA SER A 116 -1.81 8.96 0.92
C SER A 116 -1.59 10.37 0.40
N TYR A 117 -1.31 11.31 1.30
CA TYR A 117 -1.03 12.71 0.98
C TYR A 117 0.28 12.92 0.18
N ILE A 118 1.33 12.14 0.46
CA ILE A 118 2.55 12.19 -0.35
C ILE A 118 2.25 11.76 -1.79
N LEU A 119 1.37 10.77 -1.97
CA LEU A 119 1.11 10.12 -3.24
C LEU A 119 -0.05 10.74 -4.04
N ASP A 120 -0.78 11.72 -3.49
CA ASP A 120 -1.85 12.46 -4.18
C ASP A 120 -1.54 12.77 -5.66
N PRO A 121 -0.36 13.29 -6.05
CA PRO A 121 -0.07 13.65 -7.45
C PRO A 121 0.02 12.46 -8.41
N PHE A 122 -0.04 11.23 -7.91
CA PHE A 122 0.01 10.00 -8.72
C PHE A 122 -1.35 9.33 -8.86
N LEU A 123 -2.40 9.87 -8.23
CA LEU A 123 -3.79 9.46 -8.45
C LEU A 123 -4.28 9.93 -9.82
N ASP A 124 -5.27 9.23 -10.38
CA ASP A 124 -6.06 9.71 -11.52
C ASP A 124 -7.14 10.71 -11.07
N THR A 125 -6.71 11.71 -10.29
CA THR A 125 -7.56 12.78 -9.74
C THR A 125 -6.83 14.11 -9.90
N GLU A 126 -7.54 15.09 -10.45
CA GLU A 126 -7.05 16.46 -10.54
C GLU A 126 -7.26 17.18 -9.20
N PHE A 127 -6.20 17.81 -8.69
CA PHE A 127 -6.24 18.59 -7.46
C PHE A 127 -6.12 20.09 -7.78
N THR A 128 -6.89 20.92 -7.07
CA THR A 128 -6.72 22.38 -7.14
C THR A 128 -5.52 22.82 -6.32
N SER A 129 -4.98 24.01 -6.59
CA SER A 129 -3.87 24.57 -5.82
C SER A 129 -4.18 24.72 -4.33
N GLU A 130 -5.44 25.00 -3.96
CA GLU A 130 -5.86 25.05 -2.56
C GLU A 130 -5.82 23.67 -1.89
N GLN A 131 -6.18 22.60 -2.62
CA GLN A 131 -6.07 21.23 -2.11
C GLN A 131 -4.60 20.82 -1.95
N GLU A 132 -3.75 21.16 -2.92
CA GLU A 132 -2.30 20.92 -2.83
C GLU A 132 -1.66 21.63 -1.62
N GLU A 133 -2.02 22.90 -1.39
CA GLU A 133 -1.55 23.67 -0.23
C GLU A 133 -2.03 23.05 1.09
N ALA A 134 -3.28 22.61 1.15
CA ALA A 134 -3.82 21.92 2.32
C ALA A 134 -3.09 20.60 2.60
N THR A 135 -2.80 19.81 1.57
CA THR A 135 -2.01 18.57 1.66
C THR A 135 -0.60 18.85 2.20
N LEU A 136 0.10 19.87 1.69
CA LEU A 136 1.43 20.22 2.16
C LEU A 136 1.43 20.66 3.63
N LYS A 137 0.44 21.47 4.03
CA LYS A 137 0.29 21.89 5.43
C LYS A 137 0.05 20.69 6.36
N LEU A 138 -0.80 19.75 5.96
CA LEU A 138 -1.06 18.53 6.73
C LEU A 138 0.20 17.68 6.87
N LEU A 139 1.00 17.56 5.81
CA LEU A 139 2.29 16.86 5.85
C LEU A 139 3.28 17.55 6.80
N GLU A 140 3.35 18.89 6.79
CA GLU A 140 4.18 19.66 7.70
C GLU A 140 3.76 19.47 9.17
N GLU A 141 2.46 19.44 9.44
CA GLU A 141 1.91 19.11 10.76
C GLU A 141 2.28 17.69 11.22
N ASN A 142 2.61 16.78 10.30
CA ASN A 142 3.12 15.43 10.55
C ASN A 142 4.64 15.31 10.38
N ASN A 143 5.38 16.43 10.49
CA ASN A 143 6.85 16.48 10.41
C ASN A 143 7.42 15.98 9.08
N ILE A 144 6.75 16.29 7.97
CA ILE A 144 7.23 16.03 6.63
C ILE A 144 7.29 17.38 5.92
N SER A 145 8.51 17.90 5.73
CA SER A 145 8.68 19.21 5.11
C SER A 145 8.31 19.19 3.63
N SER A 146 7.93 20.33 3.07
CA SER A 146 7.70 20.48 1.63
C SER A 146 8.89 20.01 0.77
N LEU A 147 10.14 20.24 1.21
CA LEU A 147 11.35 19.77 0.53
C LEU A 147 11.48 18.24 0.57
N GLU A 148 11.28 17.63 1.74
CA GLU A 148 11.31 16.17 1.92
C GLU A 148 10.22 15.50 1.07
N CYS A 149 8.99 16.04 1.10
CA CYS A 149 7.88 15.56 0.28
C CYS A 149 8.24 15.58 -1.22
N GLN A 150 8.81 16.69 -1.72
CA GLN A 150 9.24 16.79 -3.11
C GLN A 150 10.34 15.77 -3.45
N GLN A 151 11.31 15.56 -2.56
CA GLN A 151 12.36 14.56 -2.75
C GLN A 151 11.81 13.15 -2.84
N ILE A 152 10.85 12.80 -1.96
CA ILE A 152 10.17 11.50 -1.99
C ILE A 152 9.39 11.35 -3.29
N ARG A 153 8.56 12.34 -3.67
CA ARG A 153 7.78 12.33 -4.92
C ARG A 153 8.66 12.15 -6.15
N ASN A 154 9.80 12.86 -6.20
CA ASN A 154 10.77 12.70 -7.29
C ASN A 154 11.38 11.30 -7.34
N PHE A 155 11.67 10.71 -6.18
CA PHE A 155 12.25 9.37 -6.10
C PHE A 155 11.25 8.29 -6.55
N VAL A 156 10.01 8.33 -6.06
CA VAL A 156 9.01 7.28 -6.31
C VAL A 156 8.24 7.48 -7.62
N GLY A 157 8.25 8.70 -8.18
CA GLY A 157 7.24 9.11 -9.16
C GLY A 157 7.17 8.25 -10.42
N GLN A 158 8.30 7.83 -10.98
CA GLN A 158 8.27 6.95 -12.16
C GLN A 158 7.70 5.55 -11.83
N ALA A 159 7.99 5.03 -10.64
CA ALA A 159 7.44 3.76 -10.20
C ALA A 159 5.94 3.87 -9.92
N MET A 160 5.49 4.96 -9.29
CA MET A 160 4.07 5.21 -9.00
C MET A 160 3.25 5.47 -10.27
N LEU A 161 3.78 6.22 -11.23
CA LEU A 161 3.11 6.40 -12.54
C LEU A 161 2.99 5.06 -13.30
N ALA A 162 4.03 4.22 -13.25
CA ALA A 162 3.96 2.89 -13.83
C ALA A 162 2.95 2.00 -13.09
N TYR A 163 2.97 2.06 -11.76
CA TYR A 163 2.07 1.33 -10.87
C TYR A 163 0.60 1.69 -11.10
N ASN A 164 0.26 2.97 -11.25
CA ASN A 164 -1.13 3.40 -11.35
C ASN A 164 -1.63 3.44 -12.81
N PHE A 165 -0.89 4.12 -13.70
CA PHE A 165 -1.35 4.39 -15.06
C PHE A 165 -0.94 3.30 -16.06
N THR A 166 0.31 2.82 -15.98
CA THR A 166 0.81 1.84 -16.97
C THR A 166 0.26 0.44 -16.73
N SER A 167 0.00 0.09 -15.47
CA SER A 167 -0.64 -1.18 -15.11
C SER A 167 -2.13 -1.24 -15.47
N GLY A 168 -2.77 -0.08 -15.66
CA GLY A 168 -4.22 0.03 -15.84
C GLY A 168 -5.03 0.00 -14.55
N LEU A 169 -4.40 0.19 -13.39
CA LEU A 169 -5.10 0.29 -12.10
C LEU A 169 -6.06 1.48 -12.06
N TRP A 170 -5.61 2.65 -12.54
CA TRP A 170 -6.37 3.91 -12.58
C TRP A 170 -7.06 4.25 -11.25
N GLU A 171 -6.31 4.08 -10.17
CA GLU A 171 -6.70 4.47 -8.83
C GLU A 171 -6.87 5.99 -8.75
N TRP A 172 -8.03 6.41 -8.27
CA TRP A 172 -8.48 7.82 -8.21
C TRP A 172 -8.71 8.31 -6.78
N ALA A 173 -8.70 7.43 -5.77
CA ALA A 173 -9.14 7.72 -4.41
C ALA A 173 -8.01 7.57 -3.39
N HIS A 174 -7.19 6.52 -3.47
CA HIS A 174 -6.20 6.25 -2.43
C HIS A 174 -4.98 5.46 -2.93
N LEU A 175 -3.78 5.97 -2.63
CA LEU A 175 -2.52 5.25 -2.76
C LEU A 175 -1.74 5.43 -1.45
N GLY A 176 -1.43 4.36 -0.72
CA GLY A 176 -0.77 4.41 0.59
C GLY A 176 0.62 3.79 0.63
N LEU A 177 1.07 3.47 1.86
CA LEU A 177 2.37 2.84 2.11
C LEU A 177 2.51 1.49 1.37
N CYS A 178 1.45 0.69 1.37
CA CYS A 178 1.45 -0.61 0.71
C CYS A 178 1.72 -0.48 -0.79
N ASP A 179 1.10 0.52 -1.43
CA ASP A 179 1.20 0.75 -2.87
C ASP A 179 2.60 1.19 -3.30
N VAL A 180 3.22 2.11 -2.56
CA VAL A 180 4.60 2.54 -2.89
C VAL A 180 5.62 1.41 -2.68
N LEU A 181 5.43 0.57 -1.66
CA LEU A 181 6.27 -0.60 -1.45
C LEU A 181 6.04 -1.64 -2.57
N ALA A 182 4.79 -1.87 -2.98
CA ALA A 182 4.47 -2.75 -4.10
C ALA A 182 5.12 -2.24 -5.40
N ALA A 183 4.96 -0.94 -5.71
CA ALA A 183 5.56 -0.30 -6.87
C ALA A 183 7.08 -0.46 -6.91
N LEU A 184 7.79 -0.25 -5.80
CA LEU A 184 9.25 -0.37 -5.76
C LEU A 184 9.76 -1.80 -5.64
N SER A 185 8.90 -2.76 -5.30
CA SER A 185 9.19 -4.20 -5.41
C SER A 185 9.08 -4.72 -6.85
N GLY A 186 8.57 -3.88 -7.78
CA GLY A 186 8.29 -4.23 -9.17
C GLY A 186 6.90 -4.83 -9.41
N ASN A 187 6.06 -4.92 -8.37
CA ASN A 187 4.67 -5.33 -8.53
C ASN A 187 3.89 -4.22 -9.24
N LEU A 188 3.17 -4.56 -10.31
CA LEU A 188 2.44 -3.69 -11.25
C LEU A 188 3.27 -2.63 -12.01
N SER A 189 4.28 -2.03 -11.37
CA SER A 189 5.21 -1.10 -12.02
C SER A 189 6.18 -1.81 -12.99
N GLY A 190 6.39 -3.12 -12.81
CA GLY A 190 7.27 -3.94 -13.63
C GLY A 190 8.75 -3.90 -13.21
N HIS A 191 9.53 -4.82 -13.77
CA HIS A 191 10.90 -5.08 -13.33
C HIS A 191 11.86 -3.88 -13.47
N ARG A 192 11.58 -2.94 -14.39
CA ARG A 192 12.35 -1.71 -14.57
C ARG A 192 12.32 -0.76 -13.36
N HIS A 193 11.29 -0.87 -12.53
CA HIS A 193 11.10 -0.05 -11.33
C HIS A 193 11.40 -0.82 -10.04
N LYS A 194 11.72 -2.11 -10.15
CA LYS A 194 12.12 -2.94 -9.02
C LYS A 194 13.48 -2.48 -8.50
N LEU A 195 13.51 -2.09 -7.23
CA LEU A 195 14.77 -1.82 -6.53
C LEU A 195 15.57 -3.12 -6.30
N SER A 196 16.89 -2.97 -6.14
CA SER A 196 17.72 -4.07 -5.65
C SER A 196 17.25 -4.50 -4.24
N GLU A 197 17.54 -5.72 -3.81
CA GLU A 197 17.11 -6.19 -2.48
C GLU A 197 17.62 -5.28 -1.35
N THR A 198 18.87 -4.81 -1.46
CA THR A 198 19.47 -3.89 -0.49
C THR A 198 18.76 -2.54 -0.50
N ASP A 199 18.51 -1.97 -1.68
CA ASP A 199 17.85 -0.66 -1.80
C ASP A 199 16.39 -0.73 -1.37
N PHE A 200 15.69 -1.82 -1.71
CA PHE A 200 14.33 -2.07 -1.26
C PHE A 200 14.26 -2.19 0.26
N LYS A 201 15.20 -2.91 0.89
CA LYS A 201 15.25 -3.02 2.36
C LYS A 201 15.49 -1.67 3.03
N ASN A 202 16.41 -0.86 2.49
CA ASN A 202 16.65 0.48 3.00
C ASN A 202 15.41 1.37 2.86
N PHE A 203 14.77 1.34 1.69
CA PHE A 203 13.56 2.10 1.44
C PHE A 203 12.39 1.62 2.32
N TYR A 204 12.23 0.31 2.51
CA TYR A 204 11.16 -0.27 3.34
C TYR A 204 11.16 0.31 4.75
N TYR A 205 12.31 0.33 5.43
CA TYR A 205 12.40 0.90 6.77
C TYR A 205 12.26 2.43 6.79
N GLN A 206 12.77 3.13 5.77
CA GLN A 206 12.55 4.58 5.64
C GLN A 206 11.07 4.90 5.45
N ALA A 207 10.37 4.15 4.60
CA ALA A 207 8.96 4.37 4.32
C ALA A 207 8.07 4.08 5.53
N ILE A 208 8.41 3.04 6.30
CA ILE A 208 7.77 2.75 7.59
C ILE A 208 8.04 3.85 8.62
N GLU A 209 9.25 4.37 8.69
CA GLU A 209 9.56 5.48 9.60
C GLU A 209 8.70 6.71 9.27
N ILE A 210 8.60 7.08 7.99
CA ILE A 210 7.72 8.15 7.51
C ILE A 210 6.26 7.87 7.91
N ALA A 211 5.75 6.65 7.67
CA ALA A 211 4.39 6.25 8.02
C ALA A 211 4.10 6.32 9.53
N ASN A 212 5.12 6.16 10.38
CA ASN A 212 5.01 6.31 11.83
C ASN A 212 4.97 7.76 12.32
N ARG A 213 5.32 8.74 11.47
CA ARG A 213 5.15 10.16 11.80
C ARG A 213 3.68 10.60 11.76
N GLY A 214 2.81 9.83 11.11
CA GLY A 214 1.37 10.03 11.11
C GLY A 214 0.80 10.09 12.52
N LYS A 215 0.29 11.26 12.91
CA LYS A 215 -0.30 11.51 14.22
C LYS A 215 -1.60 10.71 14.39
N LEU A 216 -1.91 10.35 15.64
CA LEU A 216 -3.18 9.74 16.00
C LEU A 216 -4.32 10.71 15.67
N ILE A 217 -5.37 10.19 15.03
CA ILE A 217 -6.62 10.91 14.82
C ILE A 217 -7.44 10.72 16.09
N THR A 218 -7.49 11.74 16.92
CA THR A 218 -8.36 11.77 18.10
C THR A 218 -9.78 12.04 17.65
N THR A 219 -10.68 11.08 17.80
CA THR A 219 -12.11 11.35 17.74
C THR A 219 -12.52 11.96 19.08
N GLU A 220 -12.73 13.28 19.08
CA GLU A 220 -13.42 13.99 20.18
C GLU A 220 -14.88 13.54 20.31
#